data_AF-A0A5K0WQQ4-F1
#
_entry.id   AF-A0A5K0WQQ4-F1
#
_cell.length_a   1.000
_cell.length_b   1.000
_cell.length_c   1.000
_cell.angle_alpha   90.00
_cell.angle_beta   90.00
_cell.angle_gamma   90.00
#
_symmetry.space_group_name_H-M   'P 1'
#
loop_
_entity.id
_entity.type
_entity.pdbx_description
1 polymer ?
#
loop_
_entity_poly.entity_id
_entity_poly.type
_entity_poly.pdbx_seq_one_letter_code
_entity_poly.pdbx_strand_id
1 'polypeptide(L)' 'VNNNLKNATKWAQLFAQAMVKMGKIQPITGKNGQIRKNCALINPSSIELVPEEEGSQVAAS' A
#
# COMPACT_ATOMS: atom_id res chain seq x y z
N VAL A 1 -27.05 -12.54 9.76
CA VAL A 1 -25.82 -13.10 10.37
C VAL A 1 -25.93 -14.60 10.63
N ASN A 2 -26.98 -15.09 11.31
CA ASN A 2 -27.14 -16.52 11.65
C ASN A 2 -27.02 -17.52 10.48
N ASN A 3 -27.44 -17.13 9.28
CA ASN A 3 -27.30 -17.96 8.08
C ASN A 3 -25.82 -18.17 7.68
N ASN A 4 -24.97 -17.17 7.92
CA ASN A 4 -23.54 -17.27 7.65
C ASN A 4 -22.85 -18.26 8.61
N LEU A 5 -23.32 -18.33 9.86
CA LEU A 5 -22.78 -19.25 10.88
C LEU A 5 -23.16 -20.71 10.59
N LYS A 6 -24.31 -20.94 9.97
CA LYS A 6 -24.84 -22.29 9.71
C LYS A 6 -24.49 -22.82 8.32
N ASN A 7 -23.99 -21.98 7.42
CA ASN A 7 -23.68 -22.35 6.05
C ASN A 7 -22.34 -21.74 5.61
N ALA A 8 -21.28 -22.55 5.69
CA ALA A 8 -19.93 -22.14 5.34
C ALA A 8 -19.81 -21.71 3.87
N THR A 9 -20.47 -22.41 2.94
CA THR A 9 -20.48 -22.06 1.52
C THR A 9 -21.10 -20.68 1.28
N LYS A 10 -22.23 -20.40 1.94
CA LYS A 10 -22.90 -19.10 1.81
C LYS A 10 -22.08 -17.98 2.41
N TRP A 11 -21.46 -18.21 3.57
CA TRP A 11 -20.53 -17.25 4.17
C TRP A 11 -19.35 -16.96 3.24
N ALA A 12 -18.70 -17.98 2.70
CA ALA A 12 -17.54 -17.82 1.82
C ALA A 12 -17.88 -17.02 0.56
N GLN A 13 -19.04 -17.27 -0.04
CA GLN A 13 -19.54 -16.49 -1.20
C GLN A 13 -19.73 -15.01 -0.86
N LEU A 14 -20.38 -14.71 0.27
CA LEU A 14 -20.62 -13.33 0.70
C LEU A 14 -19.33 -12.63 1.09
N PHE A 15 -18.41 -13.33 1.75
CA PHE A 15 -17.09 -12.82 2.09
C PHE A 15 -16.28 -12.47 0.84
N ALA A 16 -16.22 -13.37 -0.15
CA ALA A 16 -15.53 -13.12 -1.40
C ALA A 16 -16.09 -11.89 -2.14
N GLN A 17 -17.41 -11.76 -2.23
CA GLN A 17 -18.06 -10.58 -2.82
C GLN A 17 -17.72 -9.30 -2.05
N ALA A 18 -17.73 -9.36 -0.72
CA ALA A 18 -17.38 -8.21 0.13
C ALA A 18 -15.92 -7.79 -0.04
N MET A 19 -14.98 -8.74 -0.12
CA MET A 19 -13.55 -8.45 -0.34
C MET A 19 -13.30 -7.79 -1.70
N VAL A 20 -13.99 -8.25 -2.76
CA VAL A 20 -13.91 -7.61 -4.09
C VAL A 20 -14.44 -6.18 -4.04
N LYS A 21 -15.57 -5.93 -3.36
CA LYS A 21 -16.12 -4.59 -3.21
C LYS A 21 -15.19 -3.68 -2.40
N MET A 22 -14.61 -4.21 -1.32
CA MET A 22 -13.67 -3.49 -0.45
C MET A 22 -12.37 -3.14 -1.18
N GLY A 23 -11.79 -4.05 -1.97
CA GLY A 23 -10.58 -3.80 -2.76
C GLY A 23 -10.75 -2.78 -3.89
N LYS A 24 -12.00 -2.43 -4.25
CA LYS A 24 -12.32 -1.40 -5.25
C LYS A 24 -12.53 -0.01 -4.64
N ILE A 25 -12.36 0.16 -3.33
CA ILE A 25 -12.49 1.48 -2.69
C ILE A 25 -11.28 2.33 -3.07
N GLN A 26 -11.54 3.36 -3.88
CA GLN A 26 -10.60 4.43 -4.26
C GLN A 26 -9.18 3.94 -4.61
N PRO A 27 -9.02 2.96 -5.52
CA PRO A 27 -7.69 2.51 -5.92
C PRO A 27 -6.96 3.61 -6.69
N ILE A 28 -5.65 3.73 -6.43
CA ILE A 28 -4.78 4.57 -7.24
C ILE A 28 -4.54 3.83 -8.57
N THR A 29 -5.00 4.40 -9.69
CA THR A 29 -4.98 3.78 -11.02
C THR A 29 -4.37 4.70 -12.08
N GLY A 30 -4.00 4.14 -13.23
CA GLY A 30 -3.40 4.88 -14.34
C GLY A 30 -1.98 5.35 -14.02
N LYS A 31 -1.69 6.63 -14.26
CA LYS A 31 -0.40 7.26 -13.95
C LYS A 31 -0.35 7.89 -12.55
N ASN A 32 -1.42 7.75 -11.77
CA ASN A 32 -1.46 8.25 -10.40
C ASN A 32 -0.63 7.30 -9.50
N GLY A 33 0.14 7.83 -8.55
CA GLY A 33 0.98 7.05 -7.64
C GLY A 33 2.19 6.35 -8.29
N GLN A 34 2.70 5.29 -7.64
CA GLN A 34 3.87 4.54 -8.10
C GLN A 34 3.83 3.06 -7.71
N ILE A 35 4.48 2.21 -8.51
CA ILE A 35 4.76 0.83 -8.14
C ILE A 35 6.01 0.81 -7.25
N ARG A 36 5.86 0.42 -5.99
CA ARG A 36 6.94 0.42 -5.00
C ARG A 36 7.91 -0.75 -5.24
N LYS A 37 9.20 -0.45 -5.26
CA LYS A 37 10.27 -1.49 -5.27
C LYS A 37 10.43 -2.16 -3.90
N ASN A 38 10.15 -1.41 -2.84
CA ASN A 38 10.07 -1.89 -1.47
C ASN A 38 8.74 -1.40 -0.87
N CYS A 39 7.88 -2.30 -0.41
CA CYS A 39 6.55 -1.97 0.10
C CYS A 39 6.58 -0.99 1.28
N ALA A 40 7.65 -1.01 2.08
CA ALA A 40 7.81 -0.16 3.26
C ALA A 40 8.23 1.28 2.93
N LEU A 41 8.74 1.54 1.73
CA LEU A 41 9.33 2.83 1.35
C LEU A 41 8.63 3.46 0.14
N ILE A 42 8.73 4.78 0.04
CA ILE A 42 8.42 5.52 -1.20
C ILE A 42 9.65 5.39 -2.09
N ASN A 43 9.48 5.11 -3.39
CA ASN A 43 10.64 5.14 -4.28
C ASN A 43 11.25 6.56 -4.24
N PRO A 44 12.58 6.68 -4.22
CA PRO A 44 13.23 7.97 -4.19
C PRO A 44 12.74 8.81 -5.36
N SER A 45 12.39 10.05 -5.07
CA SER A 45 12.18 11.02 -6.13
C SER A 45 13.47 11.15 -6.93
N SER A 46 13.42 11.50 -8.22
CA SER A 46 14.62 11.77 -9.02
C SER A 46 15.47 12.95 -8.49
N ILE A 47 15.08 13.54 -7.35
CA ILE A 47 15.74 14.65 -6.65
C ILE A 47 16.31 14.20 -5.28
N GLU A 48 16.03 12.98 -4.79
CA GLU A 48 16.64 12.41 -3.56
C GLU A 48 17.90 11.57 -3.85
N LEU A 49 18.71 12.00 -4.81
CA LEU A 49 20.13 11.61 -4.84
C LEU A 49 20.94 12.61 -4.02
N VAL A 50 20.47 12.92 -2.81
CA VAL A 50 21.36 13.47 -1.79
C VAL A 50 21.85 12.23 -1.05
N PRO A 51 23.10 11.81 -1.22
CA PRO A 51 23.64 10.75 -0.38
C PRO A 51 23.45 11.16 1.07
N GLU A 52 22.91 10.24 1.89
CA GLU A 52 23.07 10.32 3.33
C GLU A 52 24.58 10.28 3.61
N GLU A 53 25.19 11.45 3.75
CA GLU A 53 26.50 11.60 4.39
C GLU A 53 26.29 11.22 5.86
N GLU A 54 26.62 9.96 6.19
CA GLU A 54 26.98 9.60 7.55
C GLU A 54 28.17 10.46 7.98
N GLY A 55 27.97 11.33 8.96
CA GLY A 55 29.10 11.90 9.69
C GLY A 55 28.89 13.35 10.11
N SER A 56 28.74 13.53 11.42
CA SER A 56 29.19 14.71 12.15
C SER A 56 30.42 15.37 11.48
N GLN A 57 30.30 16.63 11.06
CA GLN A 57 31.33 17.67 11.23
C GLN A 57 30.88 19.04 10.70
N VAL A 58 31.51 20.06 11.27
CA VAL A 58 31.17 21.47 11.38
C VAL A 58 31.98 22.34 10.41
N ALA A 59 31.45 23.54 10.11
CA ALA A 59 32.09 24.75 9.54
C ALA A 59 32.50 24.69 8.04
N ALA A 60 32.50 25.73 7.20
CA ALA A 60 32.33 27.19 7.30
C ALA A 60 31.86 27.71 5.91
N SER A 61 31.14 28.84 5.80
CA SER A 61 31.69 30.20 5.74
C SER A 61 30.61 31.22 6.12
#